data_AF-A0A1V1I3Q9-F1
#
_entry.id   AF-A0A1V1I3Q9-F1
#
_cell.length_a   1.000
_cell.length_b   1.000
_cell.length_c   1.000
_cell.angle_alpha   90.00
_cell.angle_beta   90.00
_cell.angle_gamma   90.00
#
_symmetry.space_group_name_H-M   'P 1'
#
loop_
_entity.id
_entity.type
_entity.pdbx_description
1 polymer ?
#
loop_
_entity_poly.entity_id
_entity_poly.type
_entity_poly.pdbx_seq_one_letter_code
_entity_poly.pdbx_strand_id
1 'polypeptide(L)'
;MISGKQRVRYHHGHDQDYDHIHENNHSHGDAIENKDEKLLKILLVHWVNHNESHEEGFREWVYKARNMGKDETANNIEKAIEYFQKANEMLIEAKKHM
;
A
#
# COMPACT_ATOMS: atom_id res chain seq x y z
N MET A 1 35.14 -30.17 -1.87
CA MET A 1 35.18 -29.24 -0.72
C MET A 1 33.96 -28.33 -0.83
N ILE A 2 33.07 -28.46 0.14
CA ILE A 2 31.79 -27.77 0.30
C ILE A 2 32.01 -26.46 1.06
N SER A 3 31.44 -25.34 0.60
CA SER A 3 30.87 -24.25 1.43
C SER A 3 30.47 -23.10 0.47
N GLY A 4 29.32 -22.45 0.52
CA GLY A 4 28.18 -22.53 1.42
C GLY A 4 27.17 -21.47 0.95
N LYS A 5 25.90 -21.87 0.80
CA LYS A 5 24.78 -20.97 0.46
C LYS A 5 24.59 -19.95 1.58
N GLN A 6 24.80 -18.66 1.30
CA GLN A 6 24.39 -17.57 2.20
C GLN A 6 22.87 -17.37 2.08
N ARG A 7 22.08 -18.17 2.82
CA ARG A 7 20.68 -17.81 3.11
C ARG A 7 20.71 -16.71 4.16
N VAL A 8 20.47 -15.47 3.75
CA VAL A 8 20.27 -14.38 4.70
C VAL A 8 18.88 -14.57 5.32
N ARG A 9 18.86 -15.14 6.52
CA ARG A 9 17.69 -15.21 7.39
C ARG A 9 17.64 -13.93 8.22
N TYR A 10 16.69 -13.05 7.94
CA TYR A 10 16.34 -11.99 8.87
C TYR A 10 15.34 -12.56 9.89
N HIS A 11 15.88 -13.05 11.00
CA HIS A 11 15.09 -13.29 12.21
C HIS A 11 15.10 -11.99 13.01
N HIS A 12 13.95 -11.34 13.16
CA HIS A 12 13.72 -10.38 14.23
C HIS A 12 12.78 -11.05 15.22
N GLY A 13 13.38 -11.63 16.27
CA GLY A 13 12.67 -12.06 17.45
C GLY A 13 12.37 -10.85 18.32
N HIS A 14 11.10 -10.69 18.68
CA HIS A 14 10.73 -9.91 19.85
C HIS A 14 9.81 -10.80 20.68
N ASP A 15 10.42 -11.55 21.59
CA ASP A 15 9.75 -12.13 22.73
C ASP A 15 9.36 -10.97 23.66
N GLN A 16 8.06 -10.71 23.82
CA GLN A 16 7.50 -10.06 24.99
C GLN A 16 6.16 -10.72 25.29
N ASP A 17 6.24 -11.61 26.27
CA ASP A 17 5.15 -12.30 26.95
C ASP A 17 4.50 -11.31 27.93
N TYR A 18 3.32 -10.78 27.56
CA TYR A 18 2.42 -10.09 28.49
C TYR A 18 0.97 -10.41 28.12
N ASP A 19 0.38 -11.29 28.92
CA ASP A 19 -1.06 -11.48 29.04
C ASP A 19 -1.74 -10.15 29.40
N HIS A 20 -2.43 -9.56 28.42
CA HIS A 20 -3.44 -8.52 28.68
C HIS A 20 -4.75 -8.92 28.03
N ILE A 21 -5.54 -9.67 28.81
CA ILE A 21 -6.98 -9.85 28.61
C ILE A 21 -7.62 -8.46 28.74
N HIS A 22 -8.00 -7.86 27.63
CA HIS A 22 -8.97 -6.77 27.64
C HIS A 22 -10.33 -7.31 27.21
N GLU A 23 -11.10 -7.77 28.21
CA GLU A 23 -12.55 -7.83 28.12
C GLU A 23 -13.06 -6.44 27.72
N ASN A 24 -13.47 -6.27 26.47
CA ASN A 24 -14.25 -5.10 26.08
C ASN A 24 -15.74 -5.48 26.13
N ASN A 25 -16.26 -5.51 27.35
CA ASN A 25 -17.69 -5.49 27.59
C ASN A 25 -18.12 -4.03 27.77
N HIS A 26 -18.40 -3.35 26.66
CA HIS A 26 -19.14 -2.08 26.68
C HIS A 26 -20.24 -2.12 25.62
N SER A 27 -21.41 -2.53 26.11
CA SER A 27 -22.72 -2.16 25.56
C SER A 27 -22.95 -0.67 25.80
N HIS A 28 -23.27 0.10 24.77
CA HIS A 28 -24.28 1.17 24.83
C HIS A 28 -24.66 1.57 23.40
N GLY A 29 -25.97 1.55 23.15
CA GLY A 29 -26.57 1.88 21.87
C GLY A 29 -26.40 3.35 21.50
N ASP A 30 -25.60 3.57 20.48
CA ASP A 30 -25.93 4.44 19.35
C ASP A 30 -25.96 3.53 18.12
N ALA A 31 -26.71 3.89 17.07
CA ALA A 31 -26.75 3.14 15.82
C ALA A 31 -25.34 2.67 15.46
N ILE A 32 -25.11 1.35 15.36
CA ILE A 32 -23.81 0.76 15.09
C ILE A 32 -23.37 1.27 13.73
N GLU A 33 -22.71 2.42 13.72
CA GLU A 33 -22.09 2.95 12.52
C GLU A 33 -21.03 1.93 12.15
N ASN A 34 -21.19 1.33 10.98
CA ASN A 34 -20.39 0.20 10.58
C ASN A 34 -18.92 0.63 10.58
N LYS A 35 -18.15 0.12 11.55
CA LYS A 35 -16.74 0.49 11.75
C LYS A 35 -15.93 0.21 10.49
N ASP A 36 -16.30 -0.83 9.75
CA ASP A 36 -15.64 -1.19 8.50
C ASP A 36 -15.98 -0.20 7.38
N GLU A 37 -17.20 0.34 7.36
CA GLU A 37 -17.60 1.37 6.39
C GLU A 37 -16.84 2.69 6.61
N LYS A 38 -16.71 3.12 7.88
CA LYS A 38 -15.85 4.27 8.23
C LYS A 38 -14.41 4.05 7.83
N LEU A 39 -13.87 2.87 8.17
CA LEU A 39 -12.50 2.52 7.86
C LEU A 39 -12.30 2.50 6.34
N LEU A 40 -13.24 1.94 5.58
CA LEU A 40 -13.18 1.91 4.11
C LEU A 40 -13.19 3.31 3.50
N LYS A 41 -14.02 4.24 4.01
CA LYS A 41 -14.01 5.66 3.58
C LYS A 41 -12.63 6.30 3.74
N ILE A 42 -11.93 6.00 4.84
CA ILE A 42 -10.56 6.50 5.10
C ILE A 42 -9.56 5.82 4.16
N LEU A 43 -9.65 4.50 4.02
CA LEU A 43 -8.73 3.71 3.18
C LEU A 43 -8.79 4.12 1.70
N LEU A 44 -9.99 4.38 1.16
CA LEU A 44 -10.14 4.81 -0.24
C LEU A 44 -9.37 6.11 -0.54
N VAL A 45 -9.38 7.09 0.39
CA VAL A 45 -8.59 8.32 0.24
C VAL A 45 -7.10 8.04 0.43
N HIS A 46 -6.75 7.21 1.42
CA HIS A 46 -5.35 6.86 1.69
C HIS A 46 -4.69 6.17 0.49
N TRP A 47 -5.38 5.23 -0.16
CA TRP A 47 -4.85 4.50 -1.32
C TRP A 47 -4.63 5.41 -2.53
N VAL A 48 -5.54 6.37 -2.80
CA VAL A 48 -5.33 7.36 -3.87
C VAL A 48 -4.05 8.17 -3.61
N ASN A 49 -3.92 8.74 -2.41
CA ASN A 49 -2.74 9.53 -2.05
C ASN A 49 -1.44 8.69 -2.10
N HIS A 50 -1.51 7.42 -1.70
CA HIS A 50 -0.36 6.51 -1.74
C HIS A 50 0.05 6.18 -3.19
N ASN A 51 -0.91 5.95 -4.07
CA ASN A 51 -0.65 5.73 -5.49
C ASN A 51 -0.03 6.97 -6.14
N GLU A 52 -0.54 8.17 -5.85
CA GLU A 52 0.04 9.42 -6.35
C GLU A 52 1.51 9.60 -5.90
N SER A 53 1.82 9.26 -4.65
CA SER A 53 3.21 9.29 -4.15
C SER A 53 4.12 8.29 -4.87
N HIS A 54 3.61 7.10 -5.21
CA HIS A 54 4.34 6.15 -6.05
C HIS A 54 4.54 6.66 -7.48
N GLU A 55 3.52 7.28 -8.08
CA GLU A 55 3.62 7.87 -9.43
C GLU A 55 4.73 8.92 -9.50
N GLU A 56 4.87 9.78 -8.49
CA GLU A 56 5.96 10.77 -8.42
C GLU A 56 7.33 10.11 -8.49
N GLY A 57 7.57 9.08 -7.67
CA GLY A 57 8.81 8.31 -7.71
C GLY A 57 9.02 7.58 -9.04
N PHE A 58 7.96 7.07 -9.65
CA PHE A 58 8.04 6.41 -10.95
C PHE A 58 8.42 7.40 -12.07
N ARG A 59 7.90 8.63 -12.06
CA ARG A 59 8.26 9.67 -13.05
C ARG A 59 9.75 10.00 -13.00
N GLU A 60 10.34 10.06 -11.80
CA GLU A 60 11.79 10.23 -11.65
C GLU A 60 12.56 9.07 -12.31
N TRP A 61 12.11 7.84 -12.13
CA TRP A 61 12.75 6.66 -12.72
C TRP A 61 12.53 6.52 -14.22
N VAL A 62 11.41 7.01 -14.76
CA VAL A 62 11.22 7.14 -16.21
C VAL A 62 12.31 8.03 -16.79
N TYR A 63 12.53 9.21 -16.21
CA TYR A 63 13.57 10.14 -16.66
C TYR A 63 14.97 9.50 -16.57
N LYS A 64 15.30 8.88 -15.43
CA LYS A 64 16.58 8.16 -15.26
C LYS A 64 16.74 7.03 -16.27
N ALA A 65 15.70 6.23 -16.52
CA ALA A 65 15.73 5.12 -17.46
C ALA A 65 15.99 5.58 -18.90
N ARG A 66 15.32 6.66 -19.33
CA ARG A 66 15.56 7.29 -20.64
C ARG A 66 17.02 7.78 -20.75
N ASN A 67 17.55 8.43 -19.71
CA ASN A 67 18.95 8.86 -19.69
C ASN A 67 19.97 7.71 -19.74
N MET A 68 19.58 6.51 -19.28
CA MET A 68 20.39 5.29 -19.36
C MET A 68 20.21 4.54 -20.70
N GLY A 69 19.45 5.08 -21.66
CA GLY A 69 19.12 4.40 -22.92
C GLY A 69 18.25 3.15 -22.73
N LYS A 70 17.45 3.10 -21.64
CA LYS A 70 16.55 1.98 -21.31
C LYS A 70 15.11 2.34 -21.68
N ASP A 71 14.88 2.64 -22.94
CA ASP A 71 13.58 3.15 -23.41
C ASP A 71 12.43 2.18 -23.16
N GLU A 72 12.60 0.88 -23.40
CA GLU A 72 11.55 -0.11 -23.10
C GLU A 72 11.22 -0.19 -21.60
N THR A 73 12.23 -0.04 -20.74
CA THR A 73 12.02 0.03 -19.29
C THR A 73 11.24 1.29 -18.92
N ALA A 74 11.63 2.45 -19.46
CA ALA A 74 10.91 3.70 -19.24
C ALA A 74 9.45 3.61 -19.71
N ASN A 75 9.20 3.04 -20.88
CA ASN A 75 7.85 2.85 -21.43
C ASN A 75 6.98 1.97 -20.52
N ASN A 76 7.54 0.89 -19.97
CA ASN A 76 6.81 0.02 -19.04
C ASN A 76 6.52 0.71 -17.71
N ILE A 77 7.44 1.55 -17.20
CA ILE A 77 7.19 2.36 -15.99
C ILE A 77 6.12 3.43 -16.26
N GLU A 78 6.15 4.10 -17.42
CA GLU A 78 5.09 5.03 -17.84
C GLU A 78 3.73 4.34 -17.88
N LYS A 79 3.66 3.12 -18.43
CA LYS A 79 2.42 2.34 -18.44
C LYS A 79 1.95 1.93 -17.05
N ALA A 80 2.87 1.69 -16.11
CA ALA A 80 2.51 1.45 -14.70
C ALA A 80 1.88 2.70 -14.07
N ILE A 81 2.41 3.90 -14.36
CA ILE A 81 1.82 5.17 -13.94
C ILE A 81 0.39 5.30 -14.49
N GLU A 82 0.17 5.04 -15.78
CA GLU A 82 -1.18 5.09 -16.37
C GLU A 82 -2.17 4.15 -15.68
N TYR A 83 -1.72 2.95 -15.26
CA TYR A 83 -2.58 2.04 -14.52
C TYR A 83 -2.87 2.50 -13.10
N PHE A 84 -1.93 3.20 -12.45
CA PHE A 84 -2.17 3.81 -11.14
C PHE A 84 -3.20 4.94 -11.24
N GLN A 85 -3.13 5.74 -12.29
CA GLN A 85 -4.12 6.80 -12.55
C GLN A 85 -5.52 6.20 -12.75
N LYS A 86 -5.65 5.13 -13.54
CA LYS A 86 -6.93 4.40 -13.69
C LYS A 86 -7.40 3.78 -12.38
N ALA A 87 -6.49 3.23 -11.57
CA ALA A 87 -6.85 2.72 -10.26
C ALA A 87 -7.39 3.85 -9.35
N ASN A 88 -6.76 5.03 -9.37
CA ASN A 88 -7.20 6.19 -8.61
C ASN A 88 -8.58 6.67 -9.06
N GLU A 89 -8.86 6.72 -10.36
CA GLU A 89 -10.19 7.03 -10.89
C GLU A 89 -11.25 6.08 -10.32
N MET A 90 -10.97 4.77 -10.31
CA MET A 90 -11.90 3.78 -9.78
C MET A 90 -12.06 3.84 -8.25
N LEU A 91 -11.00 4.18 -7.50
CA LEU A 91 -11.05 4.37 -6.06
C LEU A 91 -11.85 5.62 -5.68
N ILE A 92 -11.68 6.71 -6.44
CA ILE A 92 -12.48 7.94 -6.30
C ILE A 92 -13.95 7.64 -6.63
N GLU A 93 -14.21 6.86 -7.68
CA GLU A 93 -15.57 6.45 -8.03
C GLU A 93 -16.18 5.57 -6.93
N ALA A 94 -15.45 4.57 -6.44
CA ALA A 94 -15.90 3.71 -5.34
C ALA A 94 -16.31 4.52 -4.11
N LYS A 95 -15.56 5.59 -3.78
CA LYS A 95 -15.87 6.49 -2.67
C LYS A 95 -17.22 7.21 -2.81
N LYS A 96 -17.73 7.41 -4.04
CA LYS A 96 -19.05 8.04 -4.26
C LYS A 96 -20.22 7.13 -3.89
N HIS A 97 -19.99 5.82 -3.80
CA HIS A 97 -20.99 4.81 -3.45
C HIS A 97 -20.96 4.44 -1.96
N MET A 98 -20.16 5.17 -1.17
CA MET A 98 -19.97 4.98 0.27
C MET A 98 -20.86 5.91 1.09
#